data_AF-W4PC55-F1
#
_entry.id   AF-W4PC55-F1
#
_cell.length_a   1.000
_cell.length_b   1.000
_cell.length_c   1.000
_cell.angle_alpha   90.00
_cell.angle_beta   90.00
_cell.angle_gamma   90.00
#
_symmetry.space_group_name_H-M   'P 1'
#
loop_
_entity.id
_entity.type
_entity.pdbx_description
1 polymer ?
#
loop_
_entity_poly.entity_id
_entity_poly.type
_entity_poly.pdbx_seq_one_letter_code
_entity_poly.pdbx_strand_id
1 'polypeptide(L)'
;MLNLPAIGKSMTFRLIGLTPEGKRILRFDHDRTRRHSPIIDRMGKIYIVENKSLAAYLRQLSKMGEEIEDYASIWNYTKGETEPRFHLYEYPDFPFQSTERMSNLVL
;
A
#
# COMPACT_ATOMS: atom_id res chain seq x y z
N MET A 1 -12.45 -8.62 -1.50
CA MET A 1 -11.28 -7.71 -1.59
C MET A 1 -10.21 -8.40 -2.42
N LEU A 2 -9.86 -7.87 -3.60
CA LEU A 2 -8.80 -8.44 -4.43
C LEU A 2 -7.46 -8.08 -3.78
N ASN A 3 -6.79 -9.08 -3.17
CA ASN A 3 -5.43 -8.90 -2.65
C ASN A 3 -4.46 -8.82 -3.83
N LEU A 4 -4.32 -7.64 -4.43
CA LEU A 4 -3.28 -7.41 -5.43
C LEU A 4 -1.91 -7.62 -4.76
N PRO A 5 -1.01 -8.43 -5.37
CA PRO A 5 0.33 -8.62 -4.84
C PRO A 5 1.04 -7.26 -4.77
N ALA A 6 1.69 -7.00 -3.63
CA ALA A 6 2.40 -5.77 -3.26
C ALA A 6 1.56 -4.54 -2.87
N ILE A 7 0.21 -4.58 -2.93
CA ILE A 7 -0.61 -3.53 -2.31
C ILE A 7 -0.80 -3.89 -0.82
N GLY A 8 0.22 -3.61 -0.03
CA GLY A 8 0.13 -3.73 1.42
C GLY A 8 -0.96 -2.80 1.97
N LYS A 9 -1.64 -3.22 3.05
CA LYS A 9 -2.71 -2.46 3.73
C LYS A 9 -2.32 -1.03 4.18
N SER A 10 -1.05 -0.65 4.06
CA SER A 10 -0.46 0.56 4.64
C SER A 10 0.11 1.52 3.58
N MET A 11 -0.31 1.42 2.32
CA MET A 11 0.19 2.32 1.28
C MET A 11 -0.94 2.97 0.51
N THR A 12 -0.87 4.29 0.42
CA THR A 12 -1.69 5.06 -0.49
C THR A 12 -1.07 4.93 -1.87
N PHE A 13 -1.87 4.67 -2.90
CA PHE A 13 -1.36 4.57 -4.26
C PHE A 13 -2.26 5.29 -5.25
N ARG A 14 -1.68 5.65 -6.40
CA ARG A 14 -2.40 6.24 -7.53
C ARG A 14 -1.82 5.71 -8.84
N LEU A 15 -2.71 5.37 -9.77
CA LEU A 15 -2.38 5.15 -11.18
C LEU A 15 -1.91 6.46 -11.79
N ILE A 16 -0.67 6.48 -12.30
CA ILE A 16 -0.08 7.66 -12.93
C ILE A 16 0.07 7.52 -14.44
N GLY A 17 -0.11 6.31 -14.98
CA GLY A 17 0.06 6.07 -16.40
C GLY A 17 -0.07 4.60 -16.78
N LEU A 18 0.00 4.37 -18.09
CA LEU A 18 -0.01 3.05 -18.71
C LEU A 18 1.23 2.92 -19.59
N THR A 19 1.83 1.74 -19.63
CA THR A 19 2.84 1.41 -20.65
C THR A 19 2.15 1.16 -22.00
N PRO A 20 2.88 1.20 -23.14
CA PRO A 20 2.32 0.87 -24.45
C PRO A 20 1.67 -0.52 -24.51
N GLU A 21 2.15 -1.46 -23.70
CA GLU A 21 1.62 -2.83 -23.59
C GLU A 21 0.36 -2.92 -22.70
N GLY A 22 -0.11 -1.81 -22.14
CA GLY A 22 -1.29 -1.73 -21.29
C GLY A 22 -1.05 -2.13 -19.82
N LYS A 23 0.20 -2.08 -19.34
CA LYS A 23 0.53 -2.31 -17.93
C LYS A 23 0.34 -1.03 -17.13
N ARG A 24 -0.23 -1.14 -15.92
CA ARG A 24 -0.42 0.03 -15.05
C ARG A 24 0.88 0.44 -14.37
N ILE A 25 1.10 1.75 -14.29
CA ILE A 25 2.17 2.37 -13.50
C ILE A 25 1.52 2.98 -12.26
N LEU A 26 1.85 2.44 -11.10
CA LEU A 26 1.29 2.85 -9.82
C LEU A 26 2.36 3.59 -9.02
N ARG A 27 2.04 4.81 -8.58
CA ARG A 27 2.85 5.55 -7.62
C ARG A 27 2.35 5.27 -6.22
N PHE A 28 3.25 4.88 -5.34
CA PHE A 28 2.98 4.62 -3.94
C PHE A 28 3.53 5.73 -3.06
N ASP A 29 2.75 6.03 -2.04
CA ASP A 29 2.99 7.00 -1.00
C ASP A 29 2.98 6.25 0.35
N HIS A 30 3.96 6.55 1.20
CA HIS A 30 3.99 6.03 2.57
C HIS A 30 2.84 6.63 3.40
N ASP A 31 2.30 5.83 4.32
CA ASP A 31 1.30 6.29 5.27
C ASP A 31 1.87 7.38 6.18
N ARG A 32 1.39 8.62 6.04
CA ARG A 32 1.85 9.73 6.88
C ARG A 32 1.17 9.78 8.25
N THR A 33 0.16 8.94 8.49
CA THR A 33 -0.57 8.91 9.77
C THR A 33 0.17 8.11 10.85
N ARG A 34 1.24 7.40 10.50
CA ARG A 34 2.02 6.56 11.42
C ARG A 34 3.44 7.10 11.58
N ARG A 35 4.00 6.86 12.77
CA ARG A 35 5.42 7.13 12.99
C ARG A 35 6.24 6.13 12.19
N HIS A 36 7.10 6.66 11.35
CA HIS A 36 8.01 5.91 10.52
C HIS A 36 9.46 6.23 10.88
N SER A 37 10.38 5.32 10.54
CA SER A 37 11.81 5.60 10.65
C SER A 37 12.16 6.83 9.79
N PRO A 38 13.08 7.72 10.23
CA PRO A 38 13.43 8.94 9.48
C PRO A 38 13.91 8.72 8.03
N ILE A 39 14.37 7.51 7.71
CA ILE A 39 14.76 7.13 6.34
C ILE A 39 13.56 7.14 5.37
N ILE A 40 12.35 6.89 5.86
CA ILE A 40 11.13 6.87 5.04
C ILE A 40 10.89 8.24 4.42
N ASP A 41 11.14 9.33 5.15
CA ASP A 41 10.99 10.69 4.63
C ASP A 41 11.99 11.02 3.51
N ARG A 42 13.12 10.32 3.46
CA ARG A 42 14.19 10.52 2.46
C ARG A 42 14.07 9.57 1.26
N MET A 43 13.27 8.51 1.36
CA MET A 43 13.21 7.44 0.35
C MET A 43 12.46 7.85 -0.94
N GLY A 44 11.74 8.98 -0.90
CA GLY A 44 11.01 9.50 -2.05
C GLY A 44 9.74 8.71 -2.37
N LYS A 45 9.33 8.72 -3.65
CA LYS A 45 8.14 8.03 -4.14
C LYS A 45 8.53 6.70 -4.76
N ILE A 46 7.74 5.66 -4.50
CA ILE A 46 7.97 4.33 -5.08
C ILE A 46 7.05 4.17 -6.29
N TYR A 47 7.58 3.63 -7.38
CA TYR A 47 6.82 3.37 -8.60
C TYR A 47 6.86 1.87 -8.90
N ILE A 48 5.70 1.26 -9.09
CA ILE A 48 5.58 -0.16 -9.44
C ILE A 48 4.84 -0.25 -10.77
N VAL A 49 5.43 -1.00 -11.70
CA VAL A 49 4.79 -1.36 -12.96
C VAL A 49 4.26 -2.78 -12.84
N GLU A 50 2.99 -2.97 -13.19
CA GLU A 50 2.39 -4.31 -13.14
C GLU A 50 3.07 -5.28 -14.10
N ASN A 51 3.16 -6.55 -13.70
CA ASN A 51 3.80 -7.60 -14.50
C ASN A 51 3.06 -7.84 -15.84
N LYS A 52 1.72 -7.82 -15.81
CA LYS A 52 0.83 -8.09 -16.94
C LYS A 52 -0.09 -6.90 -17.18
N SER A 53 -0.52 -6.72 -18.42
CA SER A 53 -1.62 -5.82 -18.71
C SER A 53 -2.92 -6.36 -18.13
N LEU A 54 -3.89 -5.47 -17.88
CA LEU A 54 -5.18 -5.89 -17.33
C LEU A 54 -5.87 -6.89 -18.27
N ALA A 55 -5.82 -6.67 -19.58
CA ALA A 55 -6.38 -7.59 -20.55
C ALA A 55 -5.74 -8.99 -20.49
N ALA A 56 -4.42 -9.07 -20.28
CA ALA A 56 -3.74 -10.35 -20.12
C ALA A 56 -4.12 -11.05 -18.81
N TYR A 57 -4.35 -10.29 -17.74
CA TYR A 57 -4.84 -10.82 -16.47
C TYR A 57 -6.28 -11.35 -16.58
N LEU A 58 -7.20 -10.60 -17.18
CA LEU A 58 -8.60 -11.03 -17.38
C LEU A 58 -8.68 -12.29 -18.27
N ARG A 59 -7.88 -12.37 -19.34
CA ARG A 59 -7.77 -13.59 -20.15
C ARG A 59 -7.27 -14.79 -19.35
N GLN A 60 -6.40 -14.57 -18.37
CA GLN A 60 -5.92 -15.65 -17.49
C GLN A 60 -7.03 -16.13 -16.55
N LEU A 61 -7.79 -15.21 -15.96
CA LEU A 61 -8.94 -15.56 -15.12
C LEU A 61 -10.00 -16.35 -15.89
N SER A 62 -10.34 -15.88 -17.10
CA SER A 62 -11.27 -16.60 -17.98
C SER A 62 -10.79 -18.03 -18.30
N LYS A 63 -9.48 -18.23 -18.52
CA LYS A 63 -8.91 -19.58 -18.70
C LYS A 63 -9.00 -20.46 -17.46
N MET A 64 -9.13 -19.86 -16.27
CA MET A 64 -9.34 -20.58 -15.01
C MET A 64 -10.83 -20.89 -14.76
N GLY A 65 -11.74 -20.48 -15.65
CA GLY A 65 -13.18 -20.68 -15.53
C GLY A 65 -13.92 -19.57 -14.78
N GLU A 66 -13.27 -18.43 -14.56
CA GLU A 66 -13.87 -17.26 -13.94
C GLU A 66 -14.62 -16.39 -14.97
N GLU A 67 -15.74 -15.79 -14.56
CA GLU A 67 -16.49 -14.83 -15.37
C GLU A 67 -15.80 -13.45 -15.34
N ILE A 68 -15.50 -12.87 -16.50
CA ILE A 68 -14.70 -11.63 -16.60
C ILE A 68 -15.45 -10.44 -16.01
N GLU A 69 -16.77 -10.42 -16.20
CA GLU A 69 -17.68 -9.36 -15.79
C GLU A 69 -17.62 -9.10 -14.28
N ASP A 70 -17.39 -10.14 -13.47
CA ASP A 70 -17.21 -10.03 -12.02
C ASP A 70 -15.98 -9.18 -11.65
N TYR A 71 -15.02 -9.07 -12.56
CA TYR A 71 -13.77 -8.34 -12.39
C TYR A 71 -13.73 -7.00 -13.14
N ALA A 72 -14.84 -6.57 -13.76
CA ALA A 72 -14.91 -5.29 -14.48
C ALA A 72 -14.52 -4.09 -13.59
N SER A 73 -14.77 -4.19 -12.29
CA SER A 73 -14.44 -3.18 -11.30
C SER A 73 -12.94 -2.96 -11.10
N ILE A 74 -12.06 -3.88 -11.52
CA ILE A 74 -10.59 -3.74 -11.37
C ILE A 74 -10.09 -2.48 -12.09
N TRP A 75 -10.71 -2.12 -13.21
CA TRP A 75 -10.33 -0.92 -13.95
C TRP A 75 -10.54 0.36 -13.12
N ASN A 76 -11.55 0.37 -12.26
CA ASN A 76 -11.86 1.50 -11.39
C ASN A 76 -10.86 1.63 -10.23
N TYR A 77 -10.05 0.59 -9.97
CA TYR A 77 -9.03 0.58 -8.92
C TYR A 77 -7.79 1.38 -9.34
N THR A 78 -7.97 2.69 -9.44
CA THR A 78 -6.96 3.68 -9.87
C THR A 78 -6.34 4.43 -8.71
N LYS A 79 -6.96 4.38 -7.52
CA LYS A 79 -6.45 4.95 -6.29
C LYS A 79 -6.84 4.08 -5.10
N GLY A 80 -5.99 4.05 -4.09
CA GLY A 80 -6.29 3.52 -2.77
C GLY A 80 -5.69 4.44 -1.74
N GLU A 81 -6.45 4.76 -0.71
CA GLU A 81 -5.99 5.59 0.41
C GLU A 81 -5.80 4.70 1.62
N THR A 82 -4.78 5.00 2.42
CA THR A 82 -4.56 4.28 3.67
C THR A 82 -5.69 4.60 4.64
N GLU A 83 -6.32 3.56 5.18
CA GLU A 83 -7.38 3.73 6.17
C GLU A 83 -6.84 4.42 7.44
N PRO A 84 -7.59 5.37 8.00
CA PRO A 84 -7.18 6.03 9.24
C PRO A 84 -7.14 5.03 10.38
N ARG A 85 -6.24 5.27 11.35
CA ARG A 85 -6.21 4.48 12.59
C ARG A 85 -7.53 4.67 13.33
N PHE A 86 -8.21 3.57 13.65
CA PHE A 86 -9.40 3.59 14.47
C PHE A 86 -9.06 4.01 15.91
N HIS A 87 -9.86 4.90 16.52
CA HIS A 87 -9.64 5.38 17.89
C HIS A 87 -9.55 4.26 18.93
N LEU A 88 -10.20 3.11 18.70
CA LEU A 88 -10.09 1.92 19.55
C LEU A 88 -8.64 1.46 19.77
N TYR A 89 -7.76 1.71 18.80
CA TYR A 89 -6.36 1.34 18.87
C TYR A 89 -5.47 2.44 19.45
N GLU A 90 -6.01 3.59 19.85
CA GLU A 90 -5.24 4.65 20.51
C GLU A 90 -5.04 4.28 21.98
N TYR A 91 -3.77 4.06 22.35
CA TYR A 91 -3.40 3.83 23.73
C TYR A 91 -3.32 5.17 24.47
N PRO A 92 -3.75 5.23 25.75
CA PRO A 92 -3.53 6.42 26.57
C PRO A 92 -2.04 6.71 26.70
N ASP A 93 -1.71 7.98 26.94
CA ASP A 93 -0.32 8.40 27.14
C ASP A 93 0.31 7.65 28.32
N PHE A 94 1.55 7.23 28.13
CA PHE A 94 2.31 6.58 29.19
C PHE A 94 2.76 7.63 30.22
N PRO A 95 2.78 7.29 31.52
CA PRO A 95 3.27 8.20 32.56
C PRO A 95 4.80 8.35 32.55
N PHE A 96 5.48 7.83 31.52
CA PHE A 96 6.93 7.85 31.36
C PHE A 96 7.32 8.29 29.95
N GLN A 97 8.51 8.83 29.81
CA GLN A 97 9.06 9.30 28.54
C GLN A 97 10.44 8.71 28.28
N SER A 98 10.82 8.63 27.01
CA SER A 98 12.19 8.31 26.62
C SER A 98 13.16 9.37 27.15
N THR A 99 14.28 8.94 27.72
CA THR A 99 15.37 9.81 28.19
C THR A 99 16.68 9.46 27.49
N GLU A 100 17.58 10.42 27.36
CA GLU A 100 18.93 10.20 26.79
C GLU A 100 19.86 9.44 27.76
N ARG A 101 19.48 9.31 29.03
CA ARG A 101 20.28 8.62 30.05
C ARG A 101 19.91 7.14 30.13
N MET A 102 20.91 6.27 30.15
CA MET A 102 20.71 4.83 30.31
C MET A 102 20.33 4.52 31.77
N SER A 103 19.07 4.19 32.03
CA SER A 103 18.53 4.01 33.40
C SER A 103 18.45 2.57 33.87
N ASN A 104 18.60 1.58 32.98
CA ASN A 104 18.29 0.17 33.26
C ASN A 104 19.53 -0.75 33.26
N LEU A 105 20.73 -0.17 33.35
CA LEU A 105 21.95 -0.92 33.64
C LEU A 105 22.10 -1.07 35.15
N VAL A 106 21.89 -2.28 35.66
CA VAL A 106 22.34 -2.65 37.01
C VAL A 106 23.72 -3.28 36.84
N LEU A 107 24.75 -2.67 37.42
CA LEU A 107 26.10 -3.24 37.52
C LEU A 107 26.16 -4.34 38.59
#